data_AF-A0A6J1LA24-F1
#
_entry.id   AF-A0A6J1LA24-F1
#
_cell.length_a   1.000
_cell.length_b   1.000
_cell.length_c   1.000
_cell.angle_alpha   90.00
_cell.angle_beta   90.00
_cell.angle_gamma   90.00
#
_symmetry.space_group_name_H-M   'P 1'
#
loop_
_entity.id
_entity.type
_entity.pdbx_description
1 polymer ?
#
loop_
_entity_poly.entity_id
_entity_poly.type
_entity_poly.pdbx_seq_one_letter_code
_entity_poly.pdbx_strand_id
1 'polypeptide(L)'
;MSRKVLAPSTQRMSNNRNYRVNTVHEDFGGSKWNAANEKNSKGYQEPDLYADDDFEDDSAESDIEQLSNGNYKLALHVPKSFYGGLIGLKGSTKRRIETETQTEIYVPRQNEASNDLLIQSNDRKNVCAALRKIRLLVDSLRKRMRPTHFLAVPLNTGEVQKRFIELKQSILDAQLPGIDEELFTSERCIHLTLGIYVLLDDAERKKATKELETCRQYLADLNTPFVLNIKGLEIMNDDPSATRVLYAHVESPEVQEFADKCLKHFQGTGLCAADNIERDSIKLHVTVLNARHRKEKLNKNDLNSFDAREILKRFGDFDFGTALCNEVKMCVLNSSKDVDDFYKITSTLQF
;
A
#
# COMPACT_ATOMS: atom_id res chain seq x y z
N MET A 1 -30.89 -17.73 38.16
CA MET A 1 -30.43 -16.48 37.50
C MET A 1 -30.05 -16.81 36.06
N SER A 2 -30.88 -16.42 35.10
CA SER A 2 -30.60 -16.59 33.66
C SER A 2 -30.58 -15.20 33.03
N ARG A 3 -29.40 -14.76 32.57
CA ARG A 3 -29.22 -13.47 31.88
C ARG A 3 -29.89 -13.61 30.51
N LYS A 4 -31.06 -12.98 30.33
CA LYS A 4 -31.65 -12.74 29.00
C LYS A 4 -30.71 -11.82 28.23
N VAL A 5 -29.98 -12.37 27.27
CA VAL A 5 -29.31 -11.60 26.22
C VAL A 5 -30.42 -11.08 25.30
N LEU A 6 -30.64 -9.76 25.28
CA LEU A 6 -31.56 -9.13 24.33
C LEU A 6 -31.02 -9.34 22.92
N ALA A 7 -31.76 -10.10 22.11
CA ALA A 7 -31.47 -10.26 20.70
C ALA A 7 -31.65 -8.90 19.98
N PRO A 8 -30.81 -8.58 18.98
CA PRO A 8 -30.89 -7.34 18.20
C PRO A 8 -32.24 -7.23 17.48
N SER A 9 -32.71 -5.99 17.30
CA SER A 9 -33.92 -5.71 16.52
C SER A 9 -33.74 -6.13 15.05
N THR A 10 -34.68 -6.93 14.55
CA THR A 10 -34.72 -7.37 13.15
C THR A 10 -35.93 -6.77 12.46
N GLN A 11 -35.76 -6.29 11.23
CA GLN A 11 -36.86 -5.82 10.39
C GLN A 11 -37.19 -6.87 9.33
N ARG A 12 -38.48 -7.19 9.19
CA ARG A 12 -38.99 -8.11 8.17
C ARG A 12 -39.53 -7.33 6.98
N MET A 13 -39.18 -7.76 5.77
CA MET A 13 -39.79 -7.27 4.53
C MET A 13 -40.38 -8.44 3.73
N SER A 14 -41.29 -8.14 2.80
CA SER A 14 -41.94 -9.16 1.96
C SER A 14 -40.90 -9.92 1.13
N ASN A 15 -41.13 -11.23 0.95
CA ASN A 15 -40.23 -12.26 0.42
C ASN A 15 -39.26 -12.93 1.43
N ASN A 16 -39.70 -13.04 2.69
CA ASN A 16 -39.16 -13.94 3.73
C ASN A 16 -37.64 -13.80 4.03
N ARG A 17 -37.07 -12.60 3.87
CA ARG A 17 -35.71 -12.26 4.31
C ARG A 17 -35.76 -11.43 5.60
N ASN A 18 -34.87 -11.74 6.55
CA ASN A 18 -34.74 -11.02 7.82
C ASN A 18 -33.39 -10.27 7.86
N TYR A 19 -33.42 -8.97 8.12
CA TYR A 19 -32.21 -8.15 8.28
C TYR A 19 -32.04 -7.68 9.73
N ARG A 20 -30.79 -7.62 10.18
CA ARG A 20 -30.39 -7.12 11.51
C ARG A 20 -30.19 -5.60 11.43
N VAL A 21 -30.86 -4.83 12.29
CA VAL A 21 -30.77 -3.37 12.32
C VAL A 21 -29.76 -2.96 13.39
N ASN A 22 -28.67 -2.29 13.00
CA ASN A 22 -27.74 -1.67 13.95
C ASN A 22 -28.17 -0.22 14.21
N THR A 23 -28.41 0.11 15.48
CA THR A 23 -28.65 1.49 15.94
C THR A 23 -27.30 2.21 16.02
N VAL A 24 -27.12 3.28 15.24
CA VAL A 24 -25.90 4.11 15.30
C VAL A 24 -26.06 5.09 16.45
N HIS A 25 -25.16 5.04 17.44
CA HIS A 25 -25.17 5.91 18.62
C HIS A 25 -24.48 7.26 18.30
N GLU A 26 -25.06 8.37 18.76
CA GLU A 26 -24.69 9.76 18.43
C GLU A 26 -23.31 10.26 18.93
N ASP A 27 -22.40 9.37 19.36
CA ASP A 27 -21.14 9.79 20.01
C ASP A 27 -20.00 10.21 19.04
N PHE A 28 -20.25 10.30 17.73
CA PHE A 28 -19.24 10.67 16.73
C PHE A 28 -19.56 11.97 15.96
N GLY A 29 -20.13 12.99 16.63
CA GLY A 29 -20.24 14.31 16.01
C GLY A 29 -20.69 15.42 16.95
N GLY A 30 -19.80 16.38 17.26
CA GLY A 30 -20.19 17.69 17.78
C GLY A 30 -19.26 18.32 18.81
N SER A 31 -18.65 19.46 18.43
CA SER A 31 -18.29 20.65 19.25
C SER A 31 -17.71 20.53 20.68
N LYS A 32 -17.30 19.36 21.16
CA LYS A 32 -16.72 19.15 22.51
C LYS A 32 -15.18 19.16 22.58
N TRP A 33 -14.49 19.50 21.49
CA TRP A 33 -13.03 19.60 21.44
C TRP A 33 -12.43 20.80 22.20
N ASN A 34 -13.26 21.66 22.80
CA ASN A 34 -12.84 22.85 23.55
C ASN A 34 -13.31 22.87 25.01
N ALA A 35 -13.25 21.75 25.73
CA ALA A 35 -13.37 21.77 27.19
C ALA A 35 -12.47 20.70 27.82
N ALA A 36 -11.47 21.18 28.56
CA ALA A 36 -10.60 20.37 29.38
C ALA A 36 -11.41 19.57 30.42
N ASN A 37 -11.22 18.25 30.49
CA ASN A 37 -11.16 17.57 31.78
C ASN A 37 -10.51 16.19 31.67
N GLU A 38 -9.65 15.91 32.66
CA GLU A 38 -8.86 14.70 32.85
C GLU A 38 -9.74 13.49 33.15
N LYS A 39 -9.53 12.38 32.42
CA LYS A 39 -9.30 10.99 32.92
C LYS A 39 -9.63 9.94 31.85
N ASN A 40 -8.80 8.89 31.82
CA ASN A 40 -8.82 7.71 30.94
C ASN A 40 -8.38 7.93 29.48
N SER A 41 -7.11 8.30 29.31
CA SER A 41 -6.34 7.84 28.16
C SER A 41 -6.24 6.31 28.25
N LYS A 42 -7.00 5.58 27.43
CA LYS A 42 -6.66 4.18 27.14
C LYS A 42 -5.32 4.24 26.42
N GLY A 43 -4.26 3.92 27.17
CA GLY A 43 -2.91 3.83 26.63
C GLY A 43 -2.91 2.94 25.39
N TYR A 44 -2.10 3.32 24.42
CA TYR A 44 -1.76 2.50 23.27
C TYR A 44 -1.50 1.05 23.73
N GLN A 45 -2.35 0.12 23.29
CA GLN A 45 -2.17 -1.30 23.52
C GLN A 45 -1.45 -1.83 22.28
N GLU A 46 -0.17 -2.16 22.43
CA GLU A 46 0.57 -2.87 21.39
C GLU A 46 -0.07 -4.24 21.14
N PRO A 47 -0.19 -4.67 19.88
CA PRO A 47 -0.48 -6.07 19.54
C PRO A 47 0.52 -6.99 20.25
N ASP A 48 0.09 -8.19 20.63
CA ASP A 48 0.95 -9.19 21.26
C ASP A 48 2.04 -9.63 20.25
N LEU A 49 3.29 -9.22 20.49
CA LEU A 49 4.46 -9.43 19.61
C LEU A 49 5.21 -10.73 19.93
N TYR A 50 4.66 -11.61 20.78
CA TYR A 50 5.33 -12.80 21.33
C TYR A 50 4.76 -14.12 20.77
N ALA A 51 4.55 -14.20 19.46
CA ALA A 51 4.37 -15.51 18.83
C ALA A 51 5.76 -16.12 18.58
N ASP A 52 5.99 -17.31 19.16
CA ASP A 52 7.24 -18.08 19.09
C ASP A 52 7.75 -18.31 17.64
N ASP A 53 9.04 -18.00 17.47
CA ASP A 53 10.07 -18.70 16.68
C ASP A 53 9.70 -19.38 15.35
N ASP A 54 9.67 -18.58 14.27
CA ASP A 54 10.09 -18.98 12.91
C ASP A 54 10.42 -17.72 12.07
N PHE A 55 11.18 -16.78 12.64
CA PHE A 55 11.66 -15.61 11.87
C PHE A 55 12.87 -16.00 11.03
N GLU A 56 12.78 -15.81 9.71
CA GLU A 56 13.95 -15.81 8.82
C GLU A 56 15.03 -14.85 9.37
N ASP A 57 16.29 -15.26 9.27
CA ASP A 57 17.44 -14.51 9.75
C ASP A 57 17.48 -13.12 9.07
N ASP A 58 17.29 -12.03 9.83
CA ASP A 58 17.31 -10.67 9.28
C ASP A 58 18.70 -10.43 8.68
N SER A 59 18.78 -9.99 7.43
CA SER A 59 20.07 -9.78 6.77
C SER A 59 20.97 -8.78 7.51
N ALA A 60 20.41 -7.87 8.32
CA ALA A 60 21.19 -6.98 9.16
C ALA A 60 21.91 -7.69 10.33
N GLU A 61 21.58 -8.95 10.65
CA GLU A 61 22.32 -9.74 11.64
C GLU A 61 23.77 -10.01 11.19
N SER A 62 24.05 -10.04 9.87
CA SER A 62 25.43 -10.18 9.36
C SER A 62 26.28 -8.94 9.59
N ASP A 63 25.66 -7.78 9.77
CA ASP A 63 26.34 -6.49 9.93
C ASP A 63 26.65 -6.17 11.40
N ILE A 64 26.45 -7.13 12.31
CA ILE A 64 26.79 -6.97 13.73
C ILE A 64 28.30 -7.06 13.91
N GLU A 65 28.91 -5.95 14.32
CA GLU A 65 30.34 -5.83 14.57
C GLU A 65 30.67 -6.13 16.04
N GLN A 66 31.76 -6.88 16.27
CA GLN A 66 32.35 -7.01 17.60
C GLN A 66 33.40 -5.92 17.81
N LEU A 67 33.22 -5.13 18.87
CA LEU A 67 34.11 -4.04 19.26
C LEU A 67 35.31 -4.58 20.05
N SER A 68 36.39 -3.81 20.11
CA SER A 68 37.64 -4.15 20.82
C SER A 68 37.48 -4.38 22.33
N ASN A 69 36.40 -3.85 22.93
CA ASN A 69 36.05 -4.05 24.33
C ASN A 69 35.21 -5.32 24.58
N GLY A 70 34.94 -6.12 23.54
CA GLY A 70 34.13 -7.34 23.62
C GLY A 70 32.63 -7.12 23.40
N ASN A 71 32.14 -5.88 23.35
CA ASN A 71 30.74 -5.58 23.09
C ASN A 71 30.40 -5.73 21.61
N TYR A 72 29.11 -5.87 21.31
CA TYR A 72 28.56 -5.93 19.97
C TYR A 72 27.85 -4.63 19.62
N LYS A 73 27.95 -4.23 18.35
CA LYS A 73 27.30 -3.03 17.81
C LYS A 73 26.64 -3.35 16.47
N LEU A 74 25.47 -2.78 16.24
CA LEU A 74 24.81 -2.75 14.95
C LEU A 74 24.43 -1.31 14.59
N ALA A 75 24.73 -0.91 13.36
CA ALA A 75 24.23 0.32 12.77
C ALA A 75 23.04 -0.01 11.85
N LEU A 76 21.84 0.39 12.24
CA LEU A 76 20.60 0.08 11.54
C LEU A 76 20.00 1.32 10.93
N HIS A 77 19.93 1.36 9.60
CA HIS A 77 19.27 2.45 8.89
C HIS A 77 17.75 2.48 9.18
N VAL A 78 17.25 3.62 9.67
CA VAL A 78 15.80 3.86 9.86
C VAL A 78 15.44 5.27 9.39
N PRO A 79 14.41 5.45 8.53
CA PRO A 79 13.99 6.79 8.11
C PRO A 79 13.64 7.70 9.30
N LYS A 80 14.07 8.97 9.22
CA LYS A 80 13.81 9.98 10.27
C LYS A 80 12.33 10.12 10.62
N SER A 81 11.43 9.87 9.66
CA SER A 81 9.97 9.87 9.86
C SER A 81 9.49 8.89 10.94
N PHE A 82 10.24 7.82 11.22
CA PHE A 82 9.89 6.83 12.25
C PHE A 82 10.49 7.14 13.63
N TYR A 83 11.41 8.09 13.75
CA TYR A 83 12.09 8.38 15.02
C TYR A 83 11.10 8.74 16.14
N GLY A 84 10.06 9.53 15.83
CA GLY A 84 9.05 9.90 16.82
C GLY A 84 8.31 8.68 17.39
N GLY A 85 7.97 7.71 16.53
CA GLY A 85 7.32 6.46 16.95
C GLY A 85 8.26 5.52 17.71
N LEU A 86 9.52 5.42 17.26
CA LEU A 86 10.56 4.63 17.91
C LEU A 86 10.91 5.13 19.31
N ILE A 87 11.06 6.46 19.46
CA ILE A 87 11.31 7.09 20.75
C ILE A 87 10.08 6.94 21.64
N GLY A 88 8.90 7.21 21.10
CA GLY A 88 7.64 7.19 21.84
C GLY A 88 7.49 8.38 22.79
N LEU A 89 6.32 8.50 23.43
CA LEU A 89 6.04 9.61 24.34
C LEU A 89 7.03 9.60 25.51
N LYS A 90 7.78 10.70 25.69
CA LYS A 90 8.85 10.82 26.70
C LYS A 90 9.93 9.72 26.64
N GLY A 91 10.15 9.13 25.46
CA GLY A 91 11.15 8.06 25.31
C GLY A 91 10.69 6.70 25.82
N SER A 92 9.39 6.52 26.11
CA SER A 92 8.86 5.29 26.72
C SER A 92 9.10 4.05 25.87
N THR A 93 8.84 4.10 24.56
CA THR A 93 9.02 2.95 23.66
C THR A 93 10.48 2.54 23.56
N LYS A 94 11.38 3.50 23.31
CA LYS A 94 12.84 3.26 23.29
C LYS A 94 13.32 2.61 24.59
N ARG A 95 13.01 3.23 25.75
CA ARG A 95 13.43 2.71 27.07
C ARG A 95 12.90 1.30 27.33
N ARG A 96 11.68 1.02 26.89
CA ARG A 96 11.07 -0.30 27.01
C ARG A 96 11.85 -1.35 26.21
N ILE A 97 12.16 -1.07 24.94
CA ILE A 97 12.99 -1.96 24.11
C ILE A 97 14.36 -2.16 24.78
N GLU A 98 15.06 -1.08 25.16
CA GLU A 98 16.36 -1.15 25.84
C GLU A 98 16.33 -2.02 27.11
N THR A 99 15.26 -1.93 27.89
CA THR A 99 15.09 -2.71 29.13
C THR A 99 14.81 -4.18 28.83
N GLU A 100 13.91 -4.47 27.88
CA GLU A 100 13.51 -5.82 27.51
C GLU A 100 14.64 -6.61 26.85
N THR A 101 15.51 -5.93 26.08
CA THR A 101 16.59 -6.58 25.32
C THR A 101 17.97 -6.35 25.92
N GLN A 102 18.09 -5.64 27.05
CA GLN A 102 19.38 -5.31 27.68
C GLN A 102 20.38 -4.68 26.69
N THR A 103 19.89 -3.71 25.92
CA THR A 103 20.67 -3.00 24.90
C THR A 103 20.64 -1.50 25.13
N GLU A 104 21.69 -0.81 24.66
CA GLU A 104 21.68 0.65 24.52
C GLU A 104 21.34 1.01 23.06
N ILE A 105 20.34 1.86 22.88
CA ILE A 105 19.88 2.32 21.57
C ILE A 105 20.16 3.82 21.46
N TYR A 106 20.91 4.22 20.44
CA TYR A 106 21.10 5.61 20.07
C TYR A 106 20.27 5.94 18.82
N VAL A 107 19.44 6.97 18.93
CA VAL A 107 18.70 7.54 17.80
C VAL A 107 19.36 8.86 17.40
N PRO A 108 19.87 9.00 16.16
CA PRO A 108 20.51 10.23 15.72
C PRO A 108 19.62 11.47 15.85
N ARG A 109 20.21 12.61 16.19
CA ARG A 109 19.49 13.89 16.21
C ARG A 109 19.16 14.35 14.79
N GLN A 110 18.18 15.24 14.66
CA GLN A 110 17.75 15.75 13.33
C GLN A 110 18.90 16.35 12.51
N ASN A 111 19.88 16.98 13.18
CA ASN A 111 21.00 17.67 12.56
C ASN A 111 22.19 16.76 12.23
N GLU A 112 22.14 15.48 12.61
CA GLU A 112 23.17 14.51 12.26
C GLU A 112 22.99 14.05 10.81
N ALA A 113 24.12 13.78 10.16
CA ALA A 113 24.19 13.38 8.76
C ALA A 113 23.80 11.91 8.54
N SER A 114 24.03 11.04 9.54
CA SER A 114 23.63 9.63 9.49
C SER A 114 22.19 9.45 9.99
N ASN A 115 21.46 8.54 9.34
CA ASN A 115 20.13 8.09 9.75
C ASN A 115 20.19 6.73 10.46
N ASP A 116 21.38 6.29 10.87
CA ASP A 116 21.58 4.95 11.38
C ASP A 116 21.45 4.95 12.89
N LEU A 117 20.50 4.15 13.37
CA LEU A 117 20.38 3.83 14.79
C LEU A 117 21.57 2.99 15.21
N LEU A 118 22.15 3.28 16.38
CA LEU A 118 23.18 2.41 16.94
C LEU A 118 22.57 1.56 18.04
N ILE A 119 22.70 0.24 17.91
CA ILE A 119 22.27 -0.73 18.91
C ILE A 119 23.54 -1.36 19.48
N GLN A 120 23.70 -1.33 20.79
CA GLN A 120 24.89 -1.86 21.47
C GLN A 120 24.50 -2.77 22.64
N SER A 121 25.24 -3.86 22.81
CA SER A 121 25.10 -4.74 23.97
C SER A 121 26.39 -5.53 24.21
N ASN A 122 26.49 -6.17 25.37
CA ASN A 122 27.57 -7.10 25.68
C ASN A 122 27.37 -8.49 25.06
N ASP A 123 26.14 -8.84 24.65
CA ASP A 123 25.81 -10.11 23.99
C ASP A 123 25.23 -9.85 22.59
N ARG A 124 25.69 -10.63 21.60
CA ARG A 124 25.16 -10.59 20.22
C ARG A 124 23.67 -10.91 20.20
N LYS A 125 23.20 -11.85 21.03
CA LYS A 125 21.79 -12.26 21.07
C LYS A 125 20.86 -11.11 21.46
N ASN A 126 21.32 -10.25 22.37
CA ASN A 126 20.59 -9.06 22.81
C ASN A 126 20.45 -8.03 21.67
N VAL A 127 21.50 -7.85 20.87
CA VAL A 127 21.45 -6.99 19.67
C VAL A 127 20.46 -7.54 18.64
N CYS A 128 20.45 -8.85 18.39
CA CYS A 128 19.48 -9.48 17.48
C CYS A 128 18.03 -9.32 18.00
N ALA A 129 17.80 -9.50 19.31
CA ALA A 129 16.47 -9.30 19.90
C ALA A 129 15.99 -7.84 19.78
N ALA A 130 16.88 -6.87 19.99
CA ALA A 130 16.59 -5.45 19.80
C ALA A 130 16.28 -5.11 18.33
N LEU A 131 17.08 -5.64 17.40
CA LEU A 131 16.85 -5.50 15.96
C LEU A 131 15.44 -5.97 15.58
N ARG A 132 15.05 -7.19 16.00
CA ARG A 132 13.72 -7.76 15.72
C ARG A 132 12.60 -6.88 16.26
N LYS A 133 12.70 -6.42 17.51
CA LYS A 133 11.69 -5.52 18.10
C LYS A 133 11.60 -4.18 17.36
N ILE A 134 12.73 -3.61 16.92
CA ILE A 134 12.76 -2.37 16.14
C ILE A 134 12.13 -2.58 14.76
N ARG A 135 12.42 -3.69 14.07
CA ARG A 135 11.80 -4.04 12.78
C ARG A 135 10.29 -4.12 12.87
N LEU A 136 9.77 -4.91 13.83
CA LEU A 136 8.33 -5.05 14.06
C LEU A 136 7.65 -3.70 14.33
N LEU A 137 8.30 -2.83 15.10
CA LEU A 137 7.80 -1.48 15.37
C LEU A 137 7.80 -0.63 14.09
N VAL A 138 8.88 -0.64 13.31
CA VAL A 138 8.98 0.09 12.04
C VAL A 138 7.92 -0.39 11.06
N ASP A 139 7.68 -1.69 10.96
CA ASP A 139 6.64 -2.25 10.08
C ASP A 139 5.24 -1.82 10.52
N SER A 140 4.95 -1.84 11.83
CA SER A 140 3.70 -1.32 12.39
C SER A 140 3.50 0.17 12.10
N LEU A 141 4.55 0.98 12.21
CA LEU A 141 4.50 2.39 11.87
C LEU A 141 4.31 2.60 10.36
N ARG A 142 4.98 1.80 9.52
CA ARG A 142 4.88 1.88 8.06
C ARG A 142 3.49 1.50 7.56
N LYS A 143 2.82 0.51 8.18
CA LYS A 143 1.41 0.16 7.91
C LYS A 143 0.46 1.36 8.01
N ARG A 144 0.82 2.38 8.80
CA ARG A 144 0.01 3.61 8.99
C ARG A 144 0.38 4.74 8.04
N MET A 145 1.46 4.58 7.26
CA MET A 145 1.92 5.59 6.31
C MET A 145 1.14 5.50 5.01
N ARG A 146 0.99 6.65 4.34
CA ARG A 146 0.42 6.66 2.99
C ARG A 146 1.43 6.10 1.99
N PRO A 147 0.98 5.32 0.98
CA PRO A 147 1.81 4.93 -0.14
C PRO A 147 2.54 6.09 -0.80
N THR A 148 3.80 5.86 -1.19
CA THR A 148 4.61 6.88 -1.88
C THR A 148 5.07 6.41 -3.26
N HIS A 149 5.21 5.11 -3.47
CA HIS A 149 5.65 4.54 -4.74
C HIS A 149 4.80 3.33 -5.13
N PHE A 150 4.85 2.98 -6.40
CA PHE A 150 4.20 1.78 -6.93
C PHE A 150 5.04 1.20 -8.07
N LEU A 151 4.91 -0.12 -8.26
CA LEU A 151 5.52 -0.83 -9.38
C LEU A 151 4.50 -0.90 -10.51
N ALA A 152 4.88 -0.54 -11.73
CA ALA A 152 3.96 -0.37 -12.84
C ALA A 152 4.49 -0.95 -14.14
N VAL A 153 3.61 -1.61 -14.90
CA VAL A 153 3.81 -1.86 -16.33
C VAL A 153 3.12 -0.74 -17.10
N PRO A 154 3.86 0.08 -17.87
CA PRO A 154 3.27 1.17 -18.64
C PRO A 154 2.44 0.61 -19.81
N LEU A 155 1.23 1.14 -19.98
CA LEU A 155 0.31 0.80 -21.09
C LEU A 155 -0.13 2.07 -21.83
N ASN A 156 0.68 3.12 -21.75
CA ASN A 156 0.43 4.44 -22.29
C ASN A 156 0.92 4.61 -23.74
N THR A 157 1.10 3.52 -24.48
CA THR A 157 1.51 3.55 -25.90
C THR A 157 0.80 2.43 -26.69
N GLY A 158 0.85 2.52 -28.02
CA GLY A 158 0.39 1.43 -28.90
C GLY A 158 -1.13 1.34 -29.06
N GLU A 159 -1.61 0.11 -29.27
CA GLU A 159 -3.04 -0.18 -29.52
C GLU A 159 -3.90 0.12 -28.28
N VAL A 160 -3.48 -0.34 -27.10
CA VAL A 160 -4.23 -0.17 -25.85
C VAL A 160 -4.53 1.28 -25.52
N GLN A 161 -3.56 2.18 -25.71
CA GLN A 161 -3.78 3.61 -25.50
C GLN A 161 -4.81 4.18 -26.49
N LYS A 162 -4.73 3.80 -27.77
CA LYS A 162 -5.70 4.27 -28.78
C LYS A 162 -7.11 3.79 -28.45
N ARG A 163 -7.25 2.50 -28.12
CA ARG A 163 -8.53 1.88 -27.73
C ARG A 163 -9.08 2.49 -26.43
N PHE A 164 -8.22 2.86 -25.49
CA PHE A 164 -8.62 3.60 -24.30
C PHE A 164 -9.20 4.98 -24.64
N ILE A 165 -8.54 5.73 -25.53
CA ILE A 165 -9.02 7.04 -25.97
C ILE A 165 -10.37 6.90 -26.69
N GLU A 166 -10.52 5.88 -27.54
CA GLU A 166 -11.79 5.56 -28.21
C GLU A 166 -12.91 5.25 -27.22
N LEU A 167 -12.63 4.43 -26.19
CA LEU A 167 -13.58 4.13 -25.12
C LEU A 167 -13.96 5.40 -24.34
N LYS A 168 -12.96 6.20 -23.95
CA LYS A 168 -13.16 7.47 -23.24
C LYS A 168 -14.11 8.37 -24.03
N GLN A 169 -13.84 8.56 -25.32
CA GLN A 169 -14.70 9.37 -26.19
C GLN A 169 -16.12 8.80 -26.27
N SER A 170 -16.25 7.49 -26.46
CA SER A 170 -17.55 6.82 -26.56
C SER A 170 -18.40 6.93 -25.29
N ILE A 171 -17.77 6.88 -24.11
CA ILE A 171 -18.47 7.05 -22.82
C ILE A 171 -18.88 8.51 -22.61
N LEU A 172 -18.02 9.48 -22.96
CA LEU A 172 -18.34 10.90 -22.85
C LEU A 172 -19.46 11.31 -23.81
N ASP A 173 -19.45 10.80 -25.04
CA ASP A 173 -20.49 11.04 -26.06
C ASP A 173 -21.85 10.45 -25.66
N ALA A 174 -21.86 9.41 -24.82
CA ALA A 174 -23.09 8.85 -24.25
C ALA A 174 -23.76 9.76 -23.21
N GLN A 175 -23.09 10.85 -22.77
CA GLN A 175 -23.61 11.87 -21.85
C GLN A 175 -24.26 11.26 -20.59
N LEU A 176 -23.60 10.26 -20.01
CA LEU A 176 -24.11 9.54 -18.84
C LEU A 176 -24.13 10.46 -17.60
N PRO A 177 -25.22 10.49 -16.80
CA PRO A 177 -25.30 11.36 -15.63
C PRO A 177 -24.18 11.10 -14.62
N GLY A 178 -23.48 12.16 -14.22
CA GLY A 178 -22.43 12.08 -13.20
C GLY A 178 -21.13 11.44 -13.68
N ILE A 179 -20.96 11.25 -15.00
CA ILE A 179 -19.70 10.82 -15.62
C ILE A 179 -19.08 12.00 -16.35
N ASP A 180 -17.97 12.49 -15.84
CA ASP A 180 -17.21 13.62 -16.34
C ASP A 180 -15.78 13.22 -16.71
N GLU A 181 -15.12 14.03 -17.55
CA GLU A 181 -13.77 13.76 -18.03
C GLU A 181 -12.76 13.62 -16.87
N GLU A 182 -12.97 14.31 -15.75
CA GLU A 182 -12.06 14.26 -14.59
C GLU A 182 -11.96 12.87 -13.95
N LEU A 183 -12.97 12.01 -14.11
CA LEU A 183 -12.93 10.65 -13.56
C LEU A 183 -11.89 9.78 -14.26
N PHE A 184 -11.60 10.05 -15.54
CA PHE A 184 -10.75 9.18 -16.34
C PHE A 184 -9.30 9.27 -15.86
N THR A 185 -8.63 8.12 -15.84
CA THR A 185 -7.17 8.10 -15.81
C THR A 185 -6.66 8.81 -17.07
N SER A 186 -5.63 9.65 -16.94
CA SER A 186 -5.00 10.27 -18.11
C SER A 186 -4.47 9.18 -19.04
N GLU A 187 -4.67 9.35 -20.35
CA GLU A 187 -4.18 8.44 -21.39
C GLU A 187 -2.65 8.26 -21.38
N ARG A 188 -1.96 9.25 -20.81
CA ARG A 188 -0.52 9.24 -20.57
C ARG A 188 -0.12 8.36 -19.40
N CYS A 189 -1.04 8.11 -18.46
CA CYS A 189 -0.81 7.44 -17.18
C CYS A 189 -1.51 6.08 -17.08
N ILE A 190 -1.99 5.51 -18.18
CA ILE A 190 -2.58 4.17 -18.18
C ILE A 190 -1.48 3.15 -17.87
N HIS A 191 -1.71 2.33 -16.85
CA HIS A 191 -0.74 1.33 -16.41
C HIS A 191 -1.41 0.19 -15.65
N LEU A 192 -0.66 -0.90 -15.52
CA LEU A 192 -0.96 -2.02 -14.65
C LEU A 192 -0.11 -1.92 -13.38
N THR A 193 -0.72 -1.94 -12.20
CA THR A 193 -0.01 -1.84 -10.92
C THR A 193 0.38 -3.24 -10.41
N LEU A 194 1.68 -3.46 -10.20
CA LEU A 194 2.26 -4.70 -9.67
C LEU A 194 2.64 -4.59 -8.18
N GLY A 195 2.50 -3.44 -7.55
CA GLY A 195 2.76 -3.33 -6.12
C GLY A 195 2.79 -1.90 -5.62
N ILE A 196 2.66 -1.73 -4.30
CA ILE A 196 2.55 -0.44 -3.63
C ILE A 196 3.53 -0.41 -2.45
N TYR A 197 4.28 0.69 -2.32
CA TYR A 197 5.39 0.81 -1.37
C TYR A 197 5.35 2.13 -0.62
N VAL A 198 6.00 2.13 0.54
CA VAL A 198 6.29 3.33 1.32
C VAL A 198 7.81 3.49 1.39
N LEU A 199 8.36 4.36 0.54
CA LEU A 199 9.78 4.73 0.52
C LEU A 199 9.90 6.18 0.98
N LEU A 200 10.58 6.41 2.09
CA LEU A 200 10.56 7.69 2.83
C LEU A 200 11.81 8.54 2.61
N ASP A 201 12.95 7.92 2.30
CA ASP A 201 14.20 8.62 2.03
C ASP A 201 14.99 8.03 0.85
N ASP A 202 16.14 8.64 0.54
CA ASP A 202 16.98 8.22 -0.59
C ASP A 202 17.63 6.85 -0.38
N ALA A 203 17.87 6.45 0.87
CA ALA A 203 18.44 5.15 1.17
C ALA A 203 17.43 4.04 0.88
N GLU A 204 16.17 4.22 1.29
CA GLU A 204 15.08 3.30 0.93
C GLU A 204 14.81 3.26 -0.57
N ARG A 205 14.85 4.40 -1.26
CA ARG A 205 14.72 4.43 -2.74
C ARG A 205 15.83 3.63 -3.41
N LYS A 206 17.08 3.80 -2.97
CA LYS A 206 18.23 3.02 -3.48
C LYS A 206 18.10 1.54 -3.15
N LYS A 207 17.63 1.19 -1.95
CA LYS A 207 17.33 -0.21 -1.58
C LYS A 207 16.29 -0.79 -2.52
N ALA A 208 15.14 -0.13 -2.66
CA ALA A 208 14.06 -0.59 -3.56
C ALA A 208 14.53 -0.81 -5.00
N THR A 209 15.41 0.04 -5.53
CA THR A 209 16.03 -0.16 -6.85
C THR A 209 16.86 -1.45 -6.92
N LYS A 210 17.65 -1.76 -5.89
CA LYS A 210 18.43 -3.00 -5.83
C LYS A 210 17.55 -4.24 -5.69
N GLU A 211 16.50 -4.15 -4.87
CA GLU A 211 15.54 -5.25 -4.69
C GLU A 211 14.75 -5.52 -5.98
N LEU A 212 14.36 -4.46 -6.70
CA LEU A 212 13.72 -4.60 -8.00
C LEU A 212 14.66 -5.29 -9.01
N GLU A 213 15.94 -4.96 -8.98
CA GLU A 213 16.90 -5.59 -9.89
C GLU A 213 17.23 -7.04 -9.49
N THR A 214 17.11 -7.38 -8.19
CA THR A 214 17.16 -8.77 -7.72
C THR A 214 15.97 -9.58 -8.28
N CYS A 215 14.79 -8.96 -8.41
CA CYS A 215 13.61 -9.60 -8.99
C CYS A 215 13.80 -10.00 -10.46
N ARG A 216 14.83 -9.50 -11.16
CA ARG A 216 15.20 -9.96 -12.51
C ARG A 216 15.38 -11.48 -12.57
N GLN A 217 15.86 -12.11 -11.50
CA GLN A 217 16.04 -13.56 -11.45
C GLN A 217 14.73 -14.33 -11.71
N TYR A 218 13.58 -13.73 -11.41
CA TYR A 218 12.27 -14.34 -11.61
C TYR A 218 11.80 -14.33 -13.07
N LEU A 219 12.51 -13.60 -13.94
CA LEU A 219 12.24 -13.56 -15.38
C LEU A 219 12.88 -14.73 -16.14
N ALA A 220 13.87 -15.43 -15.55
CA ALA A 220 14.64 -16.45 -16.23
C ALA A 220 13.80 -17.62 -16.75
N ASP A 221 12.71 -17.94 -16.04
CA ASP A 221 11.81 -19.04 -16.38
C ASP A 221 10.54 -18.59 -17.12
N LEU A 222 10.42 -17.29 -17.44
CA LEU A 222 9.22 -16.70 -18.03
C LEU A 222 9.45 -16.30 -19.49
N ASN A 223 8.38 -16.38 -20.29
CA ASN A 223 8.43 -15.95 -21.69
C ASN A 223 8.36 -14.42 -21.75
N THR A 224 9.46 -13.78 -22.13
CA THR A 224 9.53 -12.33 -22.39
C THR A 224 9.65 -12.04 -23.89
N PRO A 225 9.11 -10.90 -24.39
CA PRO A 225 8.31 -9.91 -23.67
C PRO A 225 6.96 -10.46 -23.26
N PHE A 226 6.42 -9.98 -22.13
CA PHE A 226 5.12 -10.42 -21.65
C PHE A 226 4.01 -9.98 -22.60
N VAL A 227 3.07 -10.89 -22.87
CA VAL A 227 1.87 -10.61 -23.64
C VAL A 227 0.72 -10.33 -22.68
N LEU A 228 0.11 -9.15 -22.79
CA LEU A 228 -1.05 -8.75 -21.99
C LEU A 228 -2.28 -8.65 -22.87
N ASN A 229 -3.31 -9.44 -22.56
CA ASN A 229 -4.62 -9.31 -23.17
C ASN A 229 -5.51 -8.46 -22.26
N ILE A 230 -5.98 -7.30 -22.74
CA ILE A 230 -6.80 -6.38 -21.95
C ILE A 230 -8.20 -6.31 -22.55
N LYS A 231 -9.17 -6.86 -21.83
CA LYS A 231 -10.55 -6.94 -22.32
C LYS A 231 -11.53 -6.92 -21.18
N GLY A 232 -12.64 -6.22 -21.41
CA GLY A 232 -13.75 -6.13 -20.50
C GLY A 232 -13.54 -5.11 -19.39
N LEU A 233 -14.64 -4.69 -18.77
CA LEU A 233 -14.70 -3.71 -17.70
C LEU A 233 -15.31 -4.32 -16.44
N GLU A 234 -14.69 -4.02 -15.30
CA GLU A 234 -15.13 -4.46 -13.98
C GLU A 234 -14.99 -3.34 -12.95
N ILE A 235 -15.61 -3.53 -11.79
CA ILE A 235 -15.60 -2.59 -10.67
C ILE A 235 -14.86 -3.17 -9.48
N MET A 236 -14.18 -2.31 -8.71
CA MET A 236 -13.42 -2.74 -7.54
C MET A 236 -14.30 -3.03 -6.31
N ASN A 237 -15.50 -2.45 -6.27
CA ASN A 237 -16.48 -2.60 -5.19
C ASN A 237 -17.74 -3.30 -5.69
N ASP A 238 -18.56 -3.88 -4.81
CA ASP A 238 -19.67 -4.77 -5.22
C ASP A 238 -20.90 -4.06 -5.81
N ASP A 239 -21.06 -2.76 -5.54
CA ASP A 239 -22.23 -1.97 -5.98
C ASP A 239 -21.91 -1.13 -7.23
N PRO A 240 -22.42 -1.50 -8.42
CA PRO A 240 -22.19 -0.75 -9.64
C PRO A 240 -22.85 0.64 -9.64
N SER A 241 -23.88 0.88 -8.83
CA SER A 241 -24.53 2.19 -8.71
C SER A 241 -23.72 3.19 -7.88
N ALA A 242 -22.80 2.71 -7.06
CA ALA A 242 -21.92 3.49 -6.21
C ALA A 242 -20.45 3.08 -6.41
N THR A 243 -20.02 3.02 -7.67
CA THR A 243 -18.68 2.59 -8.08
C THR A 243 -17.62 3.61 -7.69
N ARG A 244 -16.52 3.17 -7.09
CA ARG A 244 -15.36 4.06 -6.82
C ARG A 244 -14.27 3.96 -7.88
N VAL A 245 -14.05 2.75 -8.38
CA VAL A 245 -13.01 2.44 -9.36
C VAL A 245 -13.59 1.49 -10.38
N LEU A 246 -13.54 1.90 -11.66
CA LEU A 246 -13.78 1.03 -12.82
C LEU A 246 -12.42 0.73 -13.45
N TYR A 247 -12.16 -0.53 -13.75
CA TYR A 247 -10.91 -0.97 -14.34
C TYR A 247 -11.15 -1.93 -15.51
N ALA A 248 -10.17 -2.04 -16.40
CA ALA A 248 -10.12 -3.05 -17.42
C ALA A 248 -9.46 -4.32 -16.88
N HIS A 249 -10.05 -5.47 -17.18
CA HIS A 249 -9.50 -6.77 -16.81
C HIS A 249 -8.27 -7.09 -17.67
N VAL A 250 -7.28 -7.75 -17.06
CA VAL A 250 -6.02 -8.10 -17.71
C VAL A 250 -5.78 -9.60 -17.52
N GLU A 251 -5.60 -10.29 -18.63
CA GLU A 251 -5.22 -11.69 -18.66
C GLU A 251 -3.77 -11.80 -19.15
N SER A 252 -2.89 -12.24 -18.25
CA SER A 252 -1.47 -12.49 -18.55
C SER A 252 -0.86 -13.40 -17.47
N PRO A 253 -0.77 -14.72 -17.71
CA PRO A 253 -0.22 -15.67 -16.75
C PRO A 253 1.22 -15.35 -16.34
N GLU A 254 2.07 -14.97 -17.29
CA GLU A 254 3.48 -14.67 -17.05
C GLU A 254 3.66 -13.40 -16.20
N VAL A 255 2.86 -12.35 -16.45
CA VAL A 255 2.87 -11.15 -15.60
C VAL A 255 2.34 -11.47 -14.22
N GLN A 256 1.29 -12.29 -14.10
CA GLN A 256 0.75 -12.70 -12.81
C GLN A 256 1.82 -13.41 -11.96
N GLU A 257 2.52 -14.38 -12.55
CA GLU A 257 3.58 -15.12 -11.87
C GLU A 257 4.75 -14.21 -11.47
N PHE A 258 5.20 -13.35 -12.39
CA PHE A 258 6.26 -12.39 -12.09
C PHE A 258 5.86 -11.42 -10.97
N ALA A 259 4.64 -10.90 -11.02
CA ALA A 259 4.12 -9.95 -10.06
C ALA A 259 4.02 -10.58 -8.67
N ASP A 260 3.51 -11.80 -8.56
CA ASP A 260 3.37 -12.50 -7.28
C ASP A 260 4.73 -12.87 -6.67
N LYS A 261 5.71 -13.26 -7.50
CA LYS A 261 7.11 -13.45 -7.06
C LYS A 261 7.73 -12.14 -6.56
N CYS A 262 7.52 -11.03 -7.28
CA CYS A 262 7.94 -9.70 -6.84
C CYS A 262 7.29 -9.32 -5.51
N LEU A 263 5.98 -9.52 -5.37
CA LEU A 263 5.24 -9.21 -4.14
C LEU A 263 5.85 -9.96 -2.95
N LYS A 264 6.02 -11.27 -3.09
CA LYS A 264 6.61 -12.12 -2.04
C LYS A 264 8.03 -11.68 -1.67
N HIS A 265 8.86 -11.37 -2.66
CA HIS A 265 10.20 -10.82 -2.43
C HIS A 265 10.14 -9.52 -1.62
N PHE A 266 9.32 -8.56 -2.06
CA PHE A 266 9.23 -7.25 -1.42
C PHE A 266 8.59 -7.29 -0.04
N GLN A 267 7.71 -8.25 0.27
CA GLN A 267 7.16 -8.46 1.61
C GLN A 267 8.26 -8.70 2.65
N GLY A 268 9.31 -9.44 2.30
CA GLY A 268 10.47 -9.68 3.17
C GLY A 268 11.40 -8.46 3.34
N THR A 269 11.27 -7.42 2.50
CA THR A 269 12.18 -6.27 2.54
C THR A 269 11.80 -5.19 3.56
N GLY A 270 10.56 -5.23 4.05
CA GLY A 270 9.96 -4.21 4.93
C GLY A 270 9.57 -2.90 4.21
N LEU A 271 9.52 -2.87 2.86
CA LEU A 271 9.24 -1.66 2.07
C LEU A 271 7.78 -1.53 1.59
N CYS A 272 6.99 -2.60 1.68
CA CYS A 272 5.60 -2.64 1.22
C CYS A 272 4.69 -1.68 2.01
N ALA A 273 3.67 -1.16 1.33
CA ALA A 273 2.53 -0.52 1.98
C ALA A 273 1.59 -1.57 2.60
N ALA A 274 0.73 -1.15 3.52
CA ALA A 274 -0.19 -2.03 4.26
C ALA A 274 -0.95 -3.02 3.35
N ASP A 275 -1.51 -2.52 2.24
CA ASP A 275 -2.30 -3.31 1.28
C ASP A 275 -1.52 -4.48 0.65
N ASN A 276 -0.20 -4.42 0.65
CA ASN A 276 0.67 -5.44 0.06
C ASN A 276 1.30 -6.38 1.09
N ILE A 277 1.24 -6.09 2.39
CA ILE A 277 1.94 -6.91 3.40
C ILE A 277 1.28 -8.26 3.61
N GLU A 278 -0.05 -8.31 3.59
CA GLU A 278 -0.84 -9.53 3.88
C GLU A 278 -1.53 -10.07 2.61
N ARG A 279 -1.06 -9.64 1.44
CA ARG A 279 -1.65 -10.00 0.16
C ARG A 279 -0.96 -11.22 -0.42
N ASP A 280 -1.74 -12.24 -0.78
CA ASP A 280 -1.20 -13.47 -1.37
C ASP A 280 -0.88 -13.32 -2.87
N SER A 281 -1.71 -12.56 -3.60
CA SER A 281 -1.59 -12.41 -5.05
C SER A 281 -2.12 -11.06 -5.54
N ILE A 282 -1.50 -10.54 -6.60
CA ILE A 282 -1.84 -9.25 -7.20
C ILE A 282 -3.00 -9.42 -8.18
N LYS A 283 -4.08 -8.70 -7.92
CA LYS A 283 -5.18 -8.51 -8.87
C LYS A 283 -4.70 -7.59 -9.99
N LEU A 284 -4.36 -8.18 -11.14
CA LEU A 284 -4.00 -7.42 -12.32
C LEU A 284 -5.22 -6.64 -12.83
N HIS A 285 -5.05 -5.33 -12.98
CA HIS A 285 -6.09 -4.44 -13.49
C HIS A 285 -5.50 -3.13 -14.01
N VAL A 286 -6.18 -2.53 -14.97
CA VAL A 286 -5.85 -1.19 -15.49
C VAL A 286 -6.96 -0.22 -15.10
N THR A 287 -6.66 0.76 -14.25
CA THR A 287 -7.69 1.71 -13.79
C THR A 287 -8.14 2.62 -14.93
N VAL A 288 -9.45 2.60 -15.25
CA VAL A 288 -10.05 3.43 -16.31
C VAL A 288 -10.68 4.67 -15.72
N LEU A 289 -11.57 4.51 -14.73
CA LEU A 289 -12.23 5.61 -14.02
C LEU A 289 -11.97 5.49 -12.52
N ASN A 290 -11.73 6.63 -11.87
CA ASN A 290 -11.57 6.67 -10.43
C ASN A 290 -12.24 7.92 -9.84
N ALA A 291 -13.20 7.69 -8.94
CA ALA A 291 -13.94 8.76 -8.27
C ALA A 291 -13.02 9.75 -7.53
N ARG A 292 -11.85 9.29 -7.06
CA ARG A 292 -10.87 10.14 -6.37
C ARG A 292 -10.27 11.24 -7.23
N HIS A 293 -10.35 11.13 -8.57
CA HIS A 293 -9.76 12.11 -9.47
C HIS A 293 -10.61 13.38 -9.61
N ARG A 294 -11.91 13.29 -9.28
CA ARG A 294 -12.81 14.44 -9.27
C ARG A 294 -12.33 15.49 -8.27
N LYS A 295 -12.02 16.69 -8.75
CA LYS A 295 -11.45 17.77 -7.92
C LYS A 295 -12.52 18.45 -7.08
N GLU A 296 -13.72 18.61 -7.61
CA GLU A 296 -14.84 19.28 -6.96
C GLU A 296 -15.89 18.27 -6.49
N LYS A 297 -16.12 18.23 -5.17
CA LYS A 297 -17.31 17.58 -4.65
C LYS A 297 -18.49 18.50 -4.93
N LEU A 298 -19.37 18.09 -5.84
CA LEU A 298 -20.60 18.83 -6.17
C LEU A 298 -21.45 19.10 -4.91
N ASN A 299 -21.35 18.24 -3.88
CA ASN A 299 -21.97 18.44 -2.56
C ASN A 299 -21.11 17.88 -1.41
N LYS A 300 -21.24 18.43 -0.20
CA LYS A 300 -20.60 17.88 1.03
C LYS A 300 -20.99 16.42 1.34
N ASN A 301 -22.14 15.97 0.83
CA ASN A 301 -22.68 14.63 1.00
C ASN A 301 -22.45 13.72 -0.23
N ASP A 302 -21.75 14.20 -1.26
CA ASP A 302 -21.51 13.40 -2.45
C ASP A 302 -20.57 12.25 -2.08
N LEU A 303 -21.10 11.03 -2.17
CA LEU A 303 -20.32 9.81 -2.02
C LEU A 303 -19.23 9.87 -3.09
N ASN A 304 -17.98 9.58 -2.71
CA ASN A 304 -16.84 9.55 -3.63
C ASN A 304 -16.99 8.35 -4.59
N SER A 305 -17.99 8.39 -5.46
CA SER A 305 -18.48 7.32 -6.32
C SER A 305 -19.22 7.86 -7.54
N PHE A 306 -19.44 7.01 -8.54
CA PHE A 306 -20.22 7.26 -9.74
C PHE A 306 -21.05 6.02 -10.11
N ASP A 307 -22.10 6.19 -10.91
CA ASP A 307 -22.93 5.08 -11.39
C ASP A 307 -22.33 4.47 -12.66
N ALA A 308 -21.83 3.23 -12.55
CA ALA A 308 -21.20 2.52 -13.66
C ALA A 308 -22.15 1.56 -14.38
N ARG A 309 -23.43 1.44 -13.98
CA ARG A 309 -24.36 0.43 -14.53
C ARG A 309 -24.52 0.54 -16.03
N GLU A 310 -24.73 1.76 -16.54
CA GLU A 310 -24.87 2.00 -17.98
C GLU A 310 -23.54 1.84 -18.72
N ILE A 311 -22.40 2.15 -18.08
CA ILE A 311 -21.07 1.91 -18.66
C ILE A 311 -20.85 0.41 -18.83
N LEU A 312 -21.04 -0.38 -17.77
CA LEU A 312 -20.88 -1.83 -17.79
C LEU A 312 -21.86 -2.49 -18.78
N LYS A 313 -23.09 -1.99 -18.89
CA LYS A 313 -24.07 -2.54 -19.82
C LYS A 313 -23.71 -2.29 -21.29
N ARG A 314 -23.15 -1.13 -21.62
CA ARG A 314 -22.89 -0.73 -23.02
C ARG A 314 -21.47 -1.08 -23.48
N PHE A 315 -20.51 -1.01 -22.57
CA PHE A 315 -19.08 -1.12 -22.85
C PHE A 315 -18.40 -2.23 -22.02
N GLY A 316 -19.17 -3.05 -21.30
CA GLY A 316 -18.66 -4.08 -20.40
C GLY A 316 -17.72 -5.09 -21.06
N ASP A 317 -17.95 -5.42 -22.33
CA ASP A 317 -17.13 -6.38 -23.10
C ASP A 317 -16.09 -5.69 -24.00
N PHE A 318 -15.80 -4.41 -23.75
CA PHE A 318 -14.90 -3.62 -24.61
C PHE A 318 -13.50 -4.24 -24.67
N ASP A 319 -13.00 -4.41 -25.89
CA ASP A 319 -11.70 -4.99 -26.17
C ASP A 319 -10.66 -3.88 -26.36
N PHE A 320 -9.67 -3.81 -25.46
CA PHE A 320 -8.57 -2.86 -25.55
C PHE A 320 -7.41 -3.39 -26.40
N GLY A 321 -7.45 -4.67 -26.79
CA GLY A 321 -6.42 -5.33 -27.58
C GLY A 321 -5.29 -5.89 -26.73
N THR A 322 -4.15 -6.09 -27.40
CA THR A 322 -2.96 -6.72 -26.81
C THR A 322 -1.84 -5.70 -26.62
N ALA A 323 -1.09 -5.82 -25.53
CA ALA A 323 0.15 -5.09 -25.30
C ALA A 323 1.33 -6.06 -25.09
N LEU A 324 2.52 -5.61 -25.52
CA LEU A 324 3.78 -6.26 -25.20
C LEU A 324 4.49 -5.45 -24.11
N CYS A 325 4.95 -6.14 -23.08
CA CYS A 325 5.70 -5.53 -21.97
C CYS A 325 7.10 -6.10 -21.90
N ASN A 326 8.08 -5.20 -21.94
CA ASN A 326 9.51 -5.46 -21.79
C ASN A 326 10.13 -4.67 -20.62
N GLU A 327 9.31 -3.93 -19.87
CA GLU A 327 9.81 -3.12 -18.78
C GLU A 327 8.80 -2.94 -17.65
N VAL A 328 9.31 -2.86 -16.44
CA VAL A 328 8.55 -2.53 -15.24
C VAL A 328 9.20 -1.32 -14.57
N LYS A 329 8.40 -0.34 -14.16
CA LYS A 329 8.84 0.95 -13.61
C LYS A 329 8.44 1.10 -12.16
N MET A 330 9.38 1.47 -11.30
CA MET A 330 9.09 1.96 -9.95
C MET A 330 8.79 3.45 -10.04
N CYS A 331 7.54 3.83 -9.79
CA CYS A 331 7.03 5.18 -10.01
C CYS A 331 6.66 5.87 -8.70
N VAL A 332 6.83 7.20 -8.65
CA VAL A 332 6.41 8.04 -7.54
C VAL A 332 4.91 8.34 -7.67
N LEU A 333 4.13 8.05 -6.62
CA LEU A 333 2.69 8.34 -6.60
C LEU A 333 2.42 9.85 -6.75
N ASN A 334 1.32 10.20 -7.40
CA ASN A 334 0.84 11.58 -7.61
C ASN A 334 1.79 12.51 -8.38
N SER A 335 2.83 11.98 -9.03
CA SER A 335 3.83 12.76 -9.77
C SER A 335 3.49 12.99 -11.25
N SER A 336 2.32 12.54 -11.72
CA SER A 336 1.92 12.65 -13.14
C SER A 336 1.71 14.08 -13.63
N LYS A 337 1.65 15.05 -12.72
CA LYS A 337 1.58 16.49 -13.04
C LYS A 337 2.97 17.14 -13.07
N ASP A 338 3.99 16.45 -12.55
CA ASP A 338 5.34 16.97 -12.43
C ASP A 338 6.19 16.63 -13.67
N VAL A 339 5.69 15.73 -14.54
CA VAL A 339 6.34 15.27 -15.77
C VAL A 339 5.35 15.20 -16.92
N ASP A 340 5.83 15.37 -18.15
CA ASP A 340 4.95 15.42 -19.32
C ASP A 340 4.55 14.05 -19.88
N ASP A 341 5.28 12.99 -19.52
CA ASP A 341 5.15 11.67 -20.16
C ASP A 341 4.30 10.66 -19.36
N PHE A 342 4.75 10.24 -18.18
CA PHE A 342 4.07 9.21 -17.35
C PHE A 342 4.01 9.66 -15.88
N TYR A 343 4.74 8.96 -15.01
CA TYR A 343 5.02 9.34 -13.63
C TYR A 343 6.52 9.60 -13.49
N LYS A 344 6.94 10.31 -12.45
CA LYS A 344 8.36 10.36 -12.09
C LYS A 344 8.85 8.94 -11.77
N ILE A 345 9.90 8.52 -12.47
CA ILE A 345 10.47 7.18 -12.37
C ILE A 345 11.64 7.21 -11.38
N THR A 346 11.63 6.28 -10.42
CA THR A 346 12.73 6.05 -9.48
C THR A 346 13.70 5.00 -10.01
N SER A 347 13.17 3.97 -10.67
CA SER A 347 13.94 2.86 -11.25
C SER A 347 13.13 2.19 -12.36
N THR A 348 13.82 1.59 -13.32
CA THR A 348 13.24 0.78 -14.38
C THR A 348 13.98 -0.55 -14.43
N LEU A 349 13.22 -1.64 -14.49
CA LEU A 349 13.69 -2.97 -14.81
C LEU A 349 13.30 -3.29 -16.25
N GLN A 350 14.27 -3.36 -17.15
CA GLN A 350 14.07 -3.73 -18.56
C GLN A 350 14.49 -5.19 -18.81
N PHE A 351 13.77 -5.90 -19.66
CA PHE A 351 14.02 -7.31 -19.99
C PHE A 351 13.60 -7.69 -21.41
#